data_AF-A0A1N6ICP4-F1
#
_entry.id   AF-A0A1N6ICP4-F1
#
_cell.length_a   1.000
_cell.length_b   1.000
_cell.length_c   1.000
_cell.angle_alpha   90.00
_cell.angle_beta   90.00
_cell.angle_gamma   90.00
#
_symmetry.space_group_name_H-M   'P 1'
#
loop_
_entity.id
_entity.type
_entity.pdbx_description
1 polymer ?
#
loop_
_entity_poly.entity_id
_entity_poly.type
_entity_poly.pdbx_seq_one_letter_code
_entity_poly.pdbx_strand_id
1 'polypeptide(L)'
;MAKMVLDLQQACLDEKVSCYNLLLRAYAIAEKLNIKDMAEFCTNEINGYYDIDDKTIPLYRKIHVNAEAYKETAKRWEPISFPAGSPWSMSIIVESIAEIEKLDQSKREMLEVRLNYDEQLAIYQIIDMPKPLHVRQIFMAAKVTSILQIVRKLILDWALKLEKQGIFGEDLIFSSEEQSKVKDVPSIQIIINGNVTSSNVAGVLNDSISNIQTQRKD
;
A
#
# COMPACT_ATOMS: atom_id res chain seq x y z
N MET A 1 21.61 16.94 20.46
CA MET A 1 22.11 16.09 19.36
C MET A 1 20.90 15.62 18.58
N ALA A 2 20.92 15.76 17.26
CA ALA A 2 19.80 15.33 16.42
C ALA A 2 19.89 13.83 16.19
N LYS A 3 18.84 13.09 16.58
CA LYS A 3 18.74 11.65 16.39
C LYS A 3 17.84 11.35 15.20
N MET A 4 18.39 10.75 14.15
CA MET A 4 17.68 10.49 12.90
C MET A 4 16.39 9.68 13.11
N VAL A 5 16.47 8.63 13.92
CA VAL A 5 15.33 7.73 14.14
C VAL A 5 14.22 8.43 14.91
N LEU A 6 14.55 9.26 15.91
CA LEU A 6 13.55 10.03 16.66
C LEU A 6 12.91 11.12 15.81
N ASP A 7 13.69 11.80 14.95
CA ASP A 7 13.15 12.77 13.99
C ASP A 7 12.20 12.10 13.00
N LEU A 8 12.53 10.90 12.51
CA LEU A 8 11.61 10.12 11.66
C LEU A 8 10.30 9.79 12.39
N GLN A 9 10.35 9.36 13.65
CA GLN A 9 9.16 9.08 14.44
C GLN A 9 8.30 10.34 14.64
N GLN A 10 8.92 11.47 15.00
CA GLN A 10 8.23 12.76 15.14
C GLN A 10 7.58 13.18 13.83
N ALA A 11 8.28 13.03 12.70
CA ALA A 11 7.72 13.31 11.39
C ALA A 11 6.55 12.39 11.02
N CYS A 12 6.58 11.12 11.43
CA CYS A 12 5.46 10.21 11.21
C CYS A 12 4.22 10.62 12.02
N LEU A 13 4.40 11.14 13.23
CA LEU A 13 3.31 11.64 14.09
C LEU A 13 2.76 13.00 13.63
N ASP A 14 3.51 13.76 12.83
CA ASP A 14 3.04 15.00 12.22
C ASP A 14 2.28 14.73 10.91
N GLU A 15 0.97 14.96 10.94
CA GLU A 15 0.09 14.83 9.78
C GLU A 15 0.44 15.79 8.64
N LYS A 16 1.14 16.90 8.92
CA LYS A 16 1.52 17.89 7.90
C LYS A 16 2.67 17.41 7.01
N VAL A 17 3.47 16.45 7.49
CA VAL A 17 4.59 15.92 6.72
C VAL A 17 4.05 14.96 5.67
N SER A 18 4.42 15.15 4.40
CA SER A 18 3.99 14.24 3.34
C SER A 18 4.58 12.85 3.50
N CYS A 19 3.81 11.82 3.14
CA CYS A 19 4.23 10.43 3.12
C CYS A 19 5.46 10.23 2.23
N TYR A 20 5.55 10.95 1.10
CA TYR A 20 6.74 10.95 0.25
C TYR A 20 8.02 11.38 1.02
N ASN A 21 7.92 12.44 1.84
CA ASN A 21 9.06 12.90 2.64
C ASN A 21 9.44 11.89 3.74
N LEU A 22 8.47 11.19 4.32
CA LEU A 22 8.74 10.10 5.27
C LEU A 22 9.51 8.95 4.62
N LEU A 23 9.10 8.56 3.42
CA LEU A 23 9.77 7.51 2.64
C LEU A 23 11.22 7.89 2.31
N LEU A 24 11.48 9.15 1.92
CA LEU A 24 12.85 9.61 1.66
C LEU A 24 13.75 9.53 2.92
N ARG A 25 13.22 9.96 4.08
CA ARG A 25 13.95 9.86 5.35
C ARG A 25 14.21 8.39 5.71
N ALA A 26 13.20 7.54 5.56
CA ALA A 26 13.31 6.11 5.84
C ALA A 26 14.30 5.41 4.90
N TYR A 27 14.27 5.71 3.60
CA TYR A 27 15.23 5.23 2.60
C TYR A 27 16.66 5.61 2.97
N ALA A 28 16.91 6.87 3.34
CA ALA A 28 18.25 7.31 3.74
C ALA A 28 18.79 6.55 4.97
N ILE A 29 17.92 6.26 5.95
CA ILE A 29 18.29 5.45 7.11
C ILE A 29 18.55 3.99 6.69
N ALA A 30 17.68 3.42 5.86
CA ALA A 30 17.80 2.04 5.38
C ALA A 30 19.11 1.82 4.61
N GLU A 31 19.48 2.73 3.71
CA GLU A 31 20.75 2.68 2.96
C GLU A 31 21.96 2.78 3.89
N LYS A 32 21.94 3.70 4.86
CA LYS A 32 23.04 3.87 5.83
C LYS A 32 23.20 2.66 6.76
N LEU A 33 22.12 1.96 7.07
CA LEU A 33 22.12 0.73 7.87
C LEU A 33 22.26 -0.54 7.01
N ASN A 34 22.30 -0.41 5.68
CA ASN A 34 22.35 -1.51 4.71
C ASN A 34 21.18 -2.52 4.86
N ILE A 35 19.97 -2.02 5.16
CA ILE A 35 18.74 -2.81 5.29
C ILE A 35 18.03 -2.84 3.93
N LYS A 36 18.40 -3.81 3.09
CA LYS A 36 17.93 -3.92 1.70
C LYS A 36 16.40 -3.99 1.57
N ASP A 37 15.74 -4.78 2.40
CA ASP A 37 14.28 -4.95 2.35
C ASP A 37 13.54 -3.62 2.53
N MET A 38 14.03 -2.77 3.44
CA MET A 38 13.42 -1.47 3.70
C MET A 38 13.74 -0.46 2.59
N ALA A 39 14.96 -0.51 2.05
CA ALA A 39 15.33 0.32 0.92
C ALA A 39 14.44 -0.02 -0.30
N GLU A 40 14.28 -1.30 -0.61
CA GLU A 40 13.40 -1.78 -1.70
C GLU A 40 11.94 -1.37 -1.48
N PHE A 41 11.41 -1.56 -0.28
CA PHE A 41 10.07 -1.07 0.08
C PHE A 41 9.91 0.42 -0.20
N CYS A 42 10.86 1.25 0.26
CA CYS A 42 10.80 2.69 0.04
C CYS A 42 10.86 3.03 -1.45
N THR A 43 11.76 2.38 -2.20
CA THR A 43 11.91 2.58 -3.65
C THR A 43 10.62 2.24 -4.40
N ASN A 44 9.99 1.11 -4.07
CA ASN A 44 8.74 0.68 -4.71
C ASN A 44 7.58 1.64 -4.40
N GLU A 45 7.46 2.11 -3.15
CA GLU A 45 6.44 3.10 -2.79
C GLU A 45 6.68 4.48 -3.44
N ILE A 46 7.94 4.89 -3.57
CA ILE A 46 8.34 6.15 -4.22
C ILE A 46 8.08 6.12 -5.72
N ASN A 47 8.48 5.05 -6.41
CA ASN A 47 8.40 4.96 -7.87
C ASN A 47 7.03 4.45 -8.37
N GLY A 48 6.25 3.80 -7.51
CA GLY A 48 5.07 3.05 -7.91
C GLY A 48 5.41 1.63 -8.36
N TYR A 49 4.37 0.85 -8.62
CA TYR A 49 4.41 -0.60 -8.89
C TYR A 49 4.16 -0.96 -10.36
N TYR A 50 4.52 -0.08 -11.31
CA TYR A 50 4.17 -0.24 -12.73
C TYR A 50 4.77 -1.49 -13.41
N ASP A 51 6.01 -1.86 -13.07
CA ASP A 51 6.76 -2.95 -13.71
C ASP A 51 6.90 -4.20 -12.81
N ILE A 52 6.11 -4.28 -11.75
CA ILE A 52 6.23 -5.29 -10.70
C ILE A 52 5.10 -6.33 -10.84
N ASP A 53 5.40 -7.62 -10.63
CA ASP A 53 4.39 -8.69 -10.68
C ASP A 53 3.29 -8.42 -9.62
N ASP A 54 2.03 -8.43 -10.04
CA ASP A 54 0.82 -8.27 -9.21
C ASP A 54 0.81 -9.13 -7.94
N LYS A 55 1.53 -10.26 -7.97
CA LYS A 55 1.68 -11.17 -6.84
C LYS A 55 2.60 -10.67 -5.75
N THR A 56 3.44 -9.68 -6.02
CA THR A 56 4.40 -9.09 -5.08
C THR A 56 3.93 -7.74 -4.53
N ILE A 57 2.87 -7.19 -5.13
CA ILE A 57 2.28 -5.93 -4.69
C ILE A 57 1.60 -6.10 -3.31
N PRO A 58 1.86 -5.20 -2.35
CA PRO A 58 1.26 -5.26 -1.01
C PRO A 58 -0.27 -5.29 -1.03
N LEU A 59 -0.89 -6.06 -0.14
CA LEU A 59 -2.35 -6.18 -0.08
C LEU A 59 -3.07 -4.85 0.12
N TYR A 60 -2.48 -3.89 0.84
CA TYR A 60 -3.11 -2.59 1.06
C TYR A 60 -3.22 -1.76 -0.24
N ARG A 61 -2.46 -2.10 -1.29
CA ARG A 61 -2.60 -1.52 -2.63
C ARG A 61 -3.76 -2.13 -3.42
N LYS A 62 -4.35 -3.24 -2.95
CA LYS A 62 -5.51 -3.90 -3.57
C LYS A 62 -6.79 -3.39 -2.94
N ILE A 63 -7.61 -2.72 -3.74
CA ILE A 63 -8.85 -2.08 -3.29
C ILE A 63 -10.07 -2.72 -3.95
N HIS A 64 -11.16 -2.77 -3.21
CA HIS A 64 -12.47 -3.10 -3.77
C HIS A 64 -12.97 -1.94 -4.63
N VAL A 65 -13.44 -2.28 -5.84
CA VAL A 65 -14.01 -1.32 -6.78
C VAL A 65 -15.44 -1.73 -7.13
N ASN A 66 -16.30 -0.73 -7.33
CA ASN A 66 -17.61 -0.92 -7.92
C ASN A 66 -17.53 -0.68 -9.41
N ALA A 67 -18.24 -1.45 -10.21
CA ALA A 67 -18.30 -1.21 -11.64
C ALA A 67 -19.66 -0.64 -12.04
N GLU A 68 -19.65 0.23 -13.03
CA GLU A 68 -20.84 0.83 -13.60
C GLU A 68 -20.78 0.75 -15.13
N ALA A 69 -21.92 0.56 -15.76
CA ALA A 69 -22.08 0.64 -17.21
C ALA A 69 -22.94 1.85 -17.58
N TYR A 70 -22.53 2.55 -18.62
CA TYR A 70 -23.25 3.70 -19.15
C TYR A 70 -24.32 3.25 -20.12
N LYS A 71 -25.58 3.44 -19.75
CA LYS A 71 -26.74 3.05 -20.55
C LYS A 71 -27.19 4.16 -21.48
N GLU A 72 -26.94 4.01 -22.79
CA GLU A 72 -27.26 5.03 -23.79
C GLU A 72 -28.76 5.37 -23.81
N THR A 73 -29.65 4.39 -23.65
CA THR A 73 -31.11 4.61 -23.66
C THR A 73 -31.59 5.46 -22.48
N ALA A 74 -30.91 5.35 -21.34
CA ALA A 74 -31.28 6.05 -20.10
C ALA A 74 -30.36 7.24 -19.79
N LYS A 75 -29.29 7.43 -20.57
CA LYS A 75 -28.24 8.44 -20.41
C LYS A 75 -27.70 8.55 -18.98
N ARG A 76 -27.49 7.39 -18.33
CA ARG A 76 -27.02 7.30 -16.93
C ARG A 76 -26.08 6.11 -16.74
N TRP A 77 -25.25 6.21 -15.71
CA TRP A 77 -24.48 5.09 -15.18
C TRP A 77 -25.39 4.22 -14.31
N GLU A 78 -25.34 2.91 -14.54
CA GLU A 78 -26.04 1.91 -13.74
C GLU A 78 -25.00 0.92 -13.16
N PRO A 79 -25.11 0.55 -11.88
CA PRO A 79 -24.19 -0.39 -11.26
C PRO A 79 -24.29 -1.76 -11.94
N ILE A 80 -23.14 -2.38 -12.17
CA ILE A 80 -23.05 -3.76 -12.66
C ILE A 80 -22.43 -4.65 -11.60
N SER A 81 -22.87 -5.90 -11.55
CA SER A 81 -22.36 -6.90 -10.62
C SER A 81 -21.64 -7.99 -11.38
N PHE A 82 -20.51 -8.42 -10.84
CA PHE A 82 -19.77 -9.56 -11.36
C PHE A 82 -20.07 -10.82 -10.53
N PRO A 83 -19.88 -12.02 -11.11
CA PRO A 83 -19.85 -13.25 -10.34
C PRO A 83 -18.83 -13.19 -9.20
N ALA A 84 -19.10 -13.91 -8.10
CA ALA A 84 -18.18 -13.99 -6.97
C ALA A 84 -16.80 -14.53 -7.41
N GLY A 85 -15.72 -13.89 -6.97
CA GLY A 85 -14.35 -14.25 -7.36
C GLY A 85 -13.88 -13.65 -8.69
N SER A 86 -14.68 -12.80 -9.34
CA SER A 86 -14.26 -12.08 -10.53
C SER A 86 -13.08 -11.14 -10.25
N PRO A 87 -12.03 -11.14 -11.09
CA PRO A 87 -10.88 -10.24 -10.92
C PRO A 87 -11.28 -8.77 -11.01
N TRP A 88 -12.41 -8.46 -11.67
CA TRP A 88 -12.93 -7.11 -11.87
C TRP A 88 -13.60 -6.48 -10.64
N SER A 89 -13.71 -7.22 -9.54
CA SER A 89 -14.22 -6.71 -8.25
C SER A 89 -13.14 -6.01 -7.42
N MET A 90 -11.88 -6.15 -7.82
CA MET A 90 -10.71 -5.55 -7.20
C MET A 90 -9.93 -4.76 -8.25
N SER A 91 -9.23 -3.72 -7.79
CA SER A 91 -8.25 -3.01 -8.59
C SER A 91 -6.98 -2.83 -7.78
N ILE A 92 -5.84 -2.80 -8.48
CA ILE A 92 -4.53 -2.59 -7.88
C ILE A 92 -4.11 -1.15 -8.16
N ILE A 93 -3.79 -0.40 -7.11
CA ILE A 93 -3.26 0.96 -7.23
C ILE A 93 -1.74 0.89 -7.36
N VAL A 94 -1.27 1.04 -8.59
CA VAL A 94 0.15 0.98 -8.97
C VAL A 94 0.85 2.33 -8.88
N GLU A 95 0.10 3.42 -8.72
CA GLU A 95 0.61 4.78 -8.72
C GLU A 95 1.63 5.03 -7.59
N SER A 96 2.57 5.93 -7.85
CA SER A 96 3.52 6.41 -6.85
C SER A 96 2.81 7.06 -5.66
N ILE A 97 3.46 7.07 -4.49
CA ILE A 97 2.90 7.77 -3.32
C ILE A 97 2.66 9.26 -3.59
N ALA A 98 3.50 9.92 -4.38
CA ALA A 98 3.31 11.32 -4.73
C ALA A 98 2.02 11.55 -5.54
N GLU A 99 1.69 10.64 -6.46
CA GLU A 99 0.44 10.69 -7.22
C GLU A 99 -0.78 10.42 -6.33
N ILE A 100 -0.67 9.43 -5.45
CA ILE A 100 -1.71 9.08 -4.45
C ILE A 100 -1.99 10.27 -3.53
N GLU A 101 -0.98 10.98 -3.05
CA GLU A 101 -1.14 12.21 -2.25
C GLU A 101 -1.87 13.29 -3.03
N LYS A 102 -1.54 13.46 -4.31
CA LYS A 102 -2.22 14.43 -5.17
C LYS A 102 -3.69 14.06 -5.41
N LEU A 103 -4.00 12.78 -5.54
CA LEU A 103 -5.37 12.27 -5.66
C LEU A 103 -6.16 12.50 -4.37
N ASP A 104 -5.56 12.26 -3.22
CA ASP A 104 -6.17 12.50 -1.89
C ASP A 104 -6.55 13.98 -1.70
N GLN A 105 -5.70 14.89 -2.17
CA GLN A 105 -5.95 16.34 -2.11
C GLN A 105 -7.04 16.83 -3.07
N SER A 106 -7.49 16.01 -4.03
CA SER A 106 -8.45 16.43 -5.06
C SER A 106 -9.86 16.71 -4.53
N LYS A 107 -10.14 16.41 -3.24
CA LYS A 107 -11.44 16.57 -2.55
C LYS A 107 -12.62 15.88 -3.26
N ARG A 108 -12.34 14.95 -4.16
CA ARG A 108 -13.37 14.11 -4.78
C ARG A 108 -13.77 13.02 -3.80
N GLU A 109 -15.06 12.74 -3.70
CA GLU A 109 -15.54 11.62 -2.89
C GLU A 109 -15.31 10.27 -3.59
N MET A 110 -15.44 10.26 -4.93
CA MET A 110 -15.23 9.09 -5.76
C MET A 110 -14.15 9.32 -6.81
N LEU A 111 -13.33 8.30 -7.00
CA LEU A 111 -12.31 8.21 -8.03
C LEU A 111 -12.70 7.15 -9.05
N GLU A 112 -12.21 7.32 -10.27
CA GLU A 112 -12.50 6.45 -11.41
C GLU A 112 -11.22 5.76 -11.87
N VAL A 113 -11.29 4.45 -12.06
CA VAL A 113 -10.28 3.66 -12.76
C VAL A 113 -10.73 3.57 -14.22
N ARG A 114 -9.87 4.05 -15.12
CA ARG A 114 -10.11 3.95 -16.56
C ARG A 114 -9.70 2.57 -17.05
N LEU A 115 -10.64 1.88 -17.67
CA LEU A 115 -10.42 0.59 -18.28
C LEU A 115 -9.97 0.78 -19.73
N ASN A 116 -8.94 0.06 -20.14
CA ASN A 116 -8.52 -0.01 -21.53
C ASN A 116 -9.53 -0.82 -22.37
N TYR A 117 -9.36 -0.83 -23.70
CA TYR A 117 -10.31 -1.45 -24.61
C TYR A 117 -10.44 -2.97 -24.38
N ASP A 118 -9.32 -3.65 -24.12
CA ASP A 118 -9.30 -5.11 -23.91
C ASP A 118 -9.98 -5.49 -22.60
N GLU A 119 -9.78 -4.70 -21.55
CA GLU A 119 -10.45 -4.85 -20.26
C GLU A 119 -11.96 -4.64 -20.38
N GLN A 120 -12.39 -3.59 -21.09
CA GLN A 120 -13.80 -3.37 -21.37
C GLN A 120 -14.41 -4.53 -22.15
N LEU A 121 -13.68 -5.06 -23.15
CA LEU A 121 -14.13 -6.20 -23.95
C LEU A 121 -14.28 -7.48 -23.11
N ALA A 122 -13.32 -7.75 -22.23
CA ALA A 122 -13.37 -8.89 -21.32
C ALA A 122 -14.56 -8.80 -20.35
N ILE A 123 -14.83 -7.60 -19.83
CA ILE A 123 -16.02 -7.36 -18.99
C ILE A 123 -17.29 -7.65 -19.78
N TYR A 124 -17.44 -7.15 -21.02
CA TYR A 124 -18.63 -7.39 -21.84
C TYR A 124 -18.93 -8.87 -22.05
N GLN A 125 -17.91 -9.70 -22.22
CA GLN A 125 -18.06 -11.15 -22.37
C GLN A 125 -18.57 -11.81 -21.09
N ILE A 126 -18.16 -11.32 -19.91
CA ILE A 126 -18.56 -11.90 -18.62
C ILE A 126 -20.02 -11.57 -18.28
N ILE A 127 -20.46 -10.35 -18.59
CA ILE A 127 -21.78 -9.84 -18.18
C ILE A 127 -22.86 -9.98 -19.26
N ASP A 128 -22.54 -10.60 -20.41
CA ASP A 128 -23.42 -10.79 -21.58
C ASP A 128 -24.23 -9.54 -21.96
N MET A 129 -23.54 -8.40 -22.01
CA MET A 129 -24.16 -7.09 -22.19
C MET A 129 -24.16 -6.64 -23.66
N PRO A 130 -25.24 -6.01 -24.16
CA PRO A 130 -25.28 -5.52 -25.53
C PRO A 130 -24.23 -4.42 -25.77
N LYS A 131 -23.42 -4.58 -26.83
CA LYS A 131 -22.48 -3.54 -27.27
C LYS A 131 -23.24 -2.34 -27.85
N PRO A 132 -22.82 -1.07 -27.63
CA PRO A 132 -21.61 -0.58 -26.95
C PRO A 132 -21.93 0.21 -25.66
N LEU A 133 -21.98 -0.46 -24.51
CA LEU A 133 -22.21 0.20 -23.22
C LEU A 133 -20.86 0.51 -22.56
N HIS A 134 -20.44 1.76 -22.41
CA HIS A 134 -19.15 2.06 -21.77
C HIS A 134 -19.11 1.60 -20.31
N VAL A 135 -18.04 0.92 -19.88
CA VAL A 135 -17.87 0.48 -18.48
C VAL A 135 -16.77 1.28 -17.80
N ARG A 136 -17.00 1.61 -16.53
CA ARG A 136 -16.00 2.19 -15.64
C ARG A 136 -15.96 1.46 -14.32
N GLN A 137 -14.84 1.55 -13.64
CA GLN A 137 -14.71 1.18 -12.23
C GLN A 137 -14.56 2.44 -11.39
N ILE A 138 -15.23 2.46 -10.23
CA ILE A 138 -15.20 3.57 -9.29
C ILE A 138 -14.93 3.07 -7.87
N PHE A 139 -14.32 3.92 -7.06
CA PHE A 139 -14.08 3.64 -5.66
C PHE A 139 -14.04 4.93 -4.84
N MET A 140 -14.24 4.80 -3.53
CA MET A 140 -14.19 5.95 -2.63
C MET A 140 -12.76 6.46 -2.48
N ALA A 141 -12.57 7.77 -2.57
CA ALA A 141 -11.25 8.40 -2.41
C ALA A 141 -10.59 8.07 -1.05
N ALA A 142 -11.39 7.82 0.00
CA ALA A 142 -10.92 7.36 1.30
C ALA A 142 -10.03 6.09 1.25
N LYS A 143 -10.12 5.29 0.17
CA LYS A 143 -9.22 4.14 -0.05
C LYS A 143 -7.78 4.58 -0.33
N VAL A 144 -7.59 5.68 -1.06
CA VAL A 144 -6.28 6.29 -1.32
C VAL A 144 -5.70 6.85 -0.02
N THR A 145 -6.52 7.56 0.77
CA THR A 145 -6.14 8.02 2.12
C THR A 145 -5.67 6.86 3.00
N SER A 146 -6.40 5.73 2.95
CA SER A 146 -6.05 4.54 3.73
C SER A 146 -4.67 3.98 3.37
N ILE A 147 -4.29 4.00 2.09
CA ILE A 147 -2.94 3.59 1.65
C ILE A 147 -1.87 4.47 2.31
N LEU A 148 -2.04 5.80 2.25
CA LEU A 148 -1.09 6.76 2.84
C LEU A 148 -0.92 6.54 4.36
N GLN A 149 -2.03 6.27 5.05
CA GLN A 149 -2.00 5.99 6.50
C GLN A 149 -1.32 4.67 6.83
N ILE A 150 -1.54 3.63 6.03
CA ILE A 150 -0.88 2.34 6.21
C ILE A 150 0.63 2.47 5.99
N VAL A 151 1.08 3.14 4.92
CA VAL A 151 2.50 3.37 4.65
C VAL A 151 3.16 4.17 5.78
N ARG A 152 2.53 5.26 6.23
CA ARG A 152 2.99 6.05 7.39
C ARG A 152 3.14 5.18 8.64
N LYS A 153 2.14 4.34 8.93
CA LYS A 153 2.17 3.42 10.07
C LYS A 153 3.32 2.41 9.95
N LEU A 154 3.55 1.84 8.77
CA LEU A 154 4.65 0.89 8.54
C LEU A 154 6.02 1.54 8.79
N ILE A 155 6.22 2.78 8.33
CA ILE A 155 7.46 3.54 8.58
C ILE A 155 7.62 3.81 10.08
N LEU A 156 6.55 4.21 10.77
CA LEU A 156 6.58 4.45 12.22
C LEU A 156 6.91 3.16 13.00
N ASP A 157 6.23 2.06 12.68
CA ASP A 157 6.46 0.76 13.32
C ASP A 157 7.93 0.31 13.12
N TRP A 158 8.50 0.57 11.94
CA TRP A 158 9.92 0.31 11.68
C TRP A 158 10.86 1.22 12.48
N ALA A 159 10.59 2.52 12.54
CA ALA A 159 11.39 3.46 13.32
C ALA A 159 11.37 3.12 14.83
N LEU A 160 10.24 2.65 15.35
CA LEU A 160 10.12 2.16 16.73
C LEU A 160 10.92 0.87 16.98
N LYS A 161 11.01 -0.03 15.99
CA LYS A 161 11.86 -1.23 16.09
C LYS A 161 13.35 -0.87 16.16
N LEU A 162 13.80 0.11 15.37
CA LEU A 162 15.17 0.62 15.44
C LEU A 162 15.50 1.19 16.82
N GLU A 163 14.60 2.02 17.38
CA GLU A 163 14.77 2.57 18.72
C GLU A 163 14.85 1.48 19.79
N LYS A 164 14.01 0.45 19.72
CA LYS A 164 14.05 -0.68 20.66
C LYS A 164 15.39 -1.42 20.66
N GLN A 165 16.08 -1.44 19.51
CA GLN A 165 17.43 -2.01 19.40
C GLN A 165 18.53 -0.99 19.75
N GLY A 166 18.18 0.21 20.22
CA GLY A 166 19.13 1.25 20.58
C GLY A 166 19.83 1.88 19.37
N ILE A 167 19.20 1.82 18.19
CA ILE A 167 19.70 2.44 16.95
C ILE A 167 19.04 3.81 16.82
N PHE A 168 19.83 4.88 16.90
CA PHE A 168 19.34 6.25 16.89
C PHE A 168 19.89 7.08 15.74
N GLY A 169 21.17 6.87 15.39
CA GLY A 169 21.89 7.63 14.37
C GLY A 169 22.05 9.09 14.76
N GLU A 170 23.22 9.45 15.28
CA GLU A 170 23.55 10.83 15.67
C GLU A 170 24.22 11.58 14.52
N ASP A 171 23.77 12.82 14.26
CA ASP A 171 24.32 13.70 13.23
C ASP A 171 24.45 13.03 11.84
N LEU A 172 23.43 12.25 11.47
CA LEU A 172 23.33 11.50 10.20
C LEU A 172 24.31 10.33 10.03
N ILE A 173 24.94 9.89 11.12
CA ILE A 173 25.93 8.81 11.12
C ILE A 173 25.48 7.72 12.11
N PHE A 174 25.62 6.46 11.70
CA PHE A 174 25.44 5.31 12.59
C PHE A 174 26.80 4.78 13.00
N SER A 175 26.99 4.56 14.29
CA SER A 175 28.18 3.92 14.84
C SER A 175 28.30 2.47 14.39
N SER A 176 29.51 1.90 14.42
CA SER A 176 29.73 0.49 14.13
C SER A 176 28.97 -0.44 15.09
N GLU A 177 28.74 0.00 16.33
CA GLU A 177 27.93 -0.74 17.30
C GLU A 177 26.46 -0.81 16.85
N GLU A 178 25.85 0.33 16.47
CA GLU A 178 24.48 0.38 15.96
C GLU A 178 24.32 -0.43 14.67
N GLN A 179 25.29 -0.34 13.74
CA GLN A 179 25.28 -1.12 12.50
C GLN A 179 25.33 -2.63 12.77
N SER A 180 25.98 -3.07 13.85
CA SER A 180 26.01 -4.50 14.21
C SER A 180 24.68 -5.01 14.75
N LYS A 181 23.92 -4.15 15.48
CA LYS A 181 22.59 -4.44 16.02
C LYS A 181 21.49 -4.53 14.95
N VAL A 182 21.76 -4.05 13.73
CA VAL A 182 20.81 -4.15 12.60
C VAL A 182 20.39 -5.59 12.33
N LYS A 183 21.27 -6.55 12.55
CA LYS A 183 20.97 -7.98 12.35
C LYS A 183 19.82 -8.49 13.22
N ASP A 184 19.58 -7.82 14.34
CA ASP A 184 18.53 -8.15 15.31
C ASP A 184 17.26 -7.32 15.10
N VAL A 185 17.23 -6.42 14.09
CA VAL A 185 16.05 -5.66 13.72
C VAL A 185 15.16 -6.52 12.81
N PRO A 186 13.96 -6.91 13.23
CA PRO A 186 13.07 -7.70 12.38
C PRO A 186 12.58 -6.86 11.20
N SER A 187 12.60 -7.44 9.99
CA SER A 187 12.13 -6.82 8.76
C SER A 187 10.72 -6.24 8.89
N ILE A 188 10.37 -5.29 8.01
CA ILE A 188 8.98 -4.85 7.89
C ILE A 188 8.12 -6.05 7.50
N GLN A 189 6.97 -6.17 8.15
CA GLN A 189 5.98 -7.19 7.82
C GLN A 189 4.99 -6.60 6.83
N ILE A 190 5.07 -7.06 5.58
CA ILE A 190 4.13 -6.72 4.53
C ILE A 190 3.30 -7.97 4.24
N ILE A 191 1.98 -7.80 4.14
CA ILE A 191 1.10 -8.90 3.75
C ILE A 191 0.91 -8.85 2.24
N ILE A 192 1.23 -9.97 1.59
CA ILE A 192 1.13 -10.15 0.14
C ILE A 192 0.28 -11.41 -0.10
N ASN A 193 -0.85 -11.26 -0.81
CA ASN A 193 -1.78 -12.37 -1.13
C ASN A 193 -2.24 -13.23 0.08
N GLY A 194 -2.33 -12.64 1.27
CA GLY A 194 -2.74 -13.33 2.49
C GLY A 194 -1.59 -14.05 3.22
N ASN A 195 -0.40 -14.08 2.63
CA ASN A 195 0.83 -14.51 3.29
C ASN A 195 1.54 -13.29 3.89
N VAL A 196 1.99 -13.43 5.14
CA VAL A 196 2.92 -12.46 5.74
C VAL A 196 4.29 -12.76 5.16
N THR A 197 4.79 -11.89 4.28
CA THR A 197 6.19 -11.97 3.85
C THR A 197 7.03 -11.25 4.88
N SER A 198 7.65 -12.01 5.79
CA SER A 198 8.87 -11.60 6.47
C SER A 198 10.02 -11.93 5.54
N SER A 199 10.70 -10.93 4.96
CA SER A 199 11.94 -11.19 4.22
C SER A 199 13.06 -11.54 5.20
N ASN A 200 13.09 -12.82 5.59
CA ASN A 200 14.24 -13.72 5.53
C ASN A 200 13.82 -15.11 6.03
N VAL A 201 14.46 -16.12 5.45
CA VAL A 201 14.26 -17.56 5.62
C VAL A 201 14.09 -17.97 7.10
N ALA A 202 13.16 -18.92 7.31
CA ALA A 202 12.88 -19.69 8.52
C ALA A 202 12.04 -19.00 9.62
N GLY A 203 10.74 -19.33 9.58
CA GLY A 203 9.93 -19.72 10.74
C GLY A 203 9.74 -18.71 11.86
N VAL A 204 8.49 -18.27 12.07
CA VAL A 204 7.72 -18.41 13.32
C VAL A 204 6.44 -17.56 13.23
N LEU A 205 5.31 -18.29 13.17
CA LEU A 205 3.96 -18.05 13.75
C LEU A 205 3.28 -16.69 13.44
N ASN A 206 2.18 -16.63 12.69
CA ASN A 206 0.85 -17.19 12.98
C ASN A 206 0.41 -17.04 14.44
N ASP A 207 0.21 -15.81 14.92
CA ASP A 207 -0.61 -15.53 16.12
C ASP A 207 -0.93 -14.03 16.19
N SER A 208 -1.92 -13.56 15.40
CA SER A 208 -2.64 -12.29 15.66
C SER A 208 -3.86 -12.05 14.77
N ILE A 209 -3.97 -12.70 13.60
CA ILE A 209 -5.08 -12.44 12.65
C ILE A 209 -6.26 -13.41 12.84
N SER A 210 -6.08 -14.52 13.56
CA SER A 210 -7.12 -15.52 13.83
C SER A 210 -8.20 -15.08 14.84
N ASN A 211 -8.03 -13.96 15.54
CA ASN A 211 -8.99 -13.56 16.59
C ASN A 211 -10.12 -12.61 16.13
N ILE A 212 -10.22 -12.27 14.84
CA ILE A 212 -11.34 -11.44 14.33
C ILE A 212 -12.43 -12.30 13.65
N GLN A 213 -12.18 -13.58 13.35
CA GLN A 213 -13.19 -14.43 12.69
C GLN A 213 -13.92 -15.44 13.61
N THR A 214 -13.65 -15.46 14.91
CA THR A 214 -14.25 -16.46 15.82
C THR A 214 -15.16 -15.84 16.90
N GLN A 215 -15.98 -14.84 16.53
CA GLN A 215 -17.15 -14.45 17.33
C GLN A 215 -18.33 -14.06 16.43
N ARG A 216 -18.78 -14.99 15.59
CA ARG A 216 -20.19 -15.06 15.13
C ARG A 216 -20.55 -16.50 14.77
N LYS A 217 -20.75 -17.31 15.81
CA LYS A 217 -21.70 -18.42 15.83
C LYS A 217 -22.17 -18.51 17.27
N ASP A 218 -23.33 -17.93 17.54
CA ASP A 218 -24.56 -18.66 17.85
C ASP A 218 -25.77 -17.71 17.67
#